data_AF-A0A0N4X928-F1
#
_entry.id   AF-A0A0N4X928-F1
#
_cell.length_a   1.000
_cell.length_b   1.000
_cell.length_c   1.000
_cell.angle_alpha   90.00
_cell.angle_beta   90.00
_cell.angle_gamma   90.00
#
_symmetry.space_group_name_H-M   'P 1'
#
loop_
_entity.id
_entity.type
_entity.pdbx_description
1 polymer ?
#
loop_
_entity_poly.entity_id
_entity_poly.type
_entity_poly.pdbx_seq_one_letter_code
_entity_poly.pdbx_strand_id
1 'polypeptide(L)'
;MMNDDSSKRKQRRLKANGRERQRMHGLNDALDVLRQYIPITAQHQKLSKIETLRLARNYILALQRILQTGQPPSPLEYAHQLSIGLSQTTTNMLATLLQVYKH
;
A
#
# COMPACT_ATOMS: atom_id res chain seq x y z
N MET A 1 41.60 -2.06 32.13
CA MET A 1 40.89 -3.24 31.55
C MET A 1 39.38 -2.96 31.42
N MET A 2 38.96 -1.85 30.79
CA MET A 2 37.54 -1.39 30.75
C MET A 2 36.99 -1.08 29.33
N ASN A 3 37.64 -1.55 28.26
CA ASN A 3 37.21 -1.25 26.87
C ASN A 3 36.49 -2.41 26.14
N ASP A 4 36.38 -3.58 26.76
CA ASP A 4 35.81 -4.77 26.12
C ASP A 4 34.28 -4.85 26.26
N ASP A 5 33.72 -4.40 27.39
CA ASP A 5 32.27 -4.43 27.63
C ASP A 5 31.50 -3.38 26.79
N SER A 6 32.08 -2.19 26.62
CA SER A 6 31.53 -1.14 25.73
C SER A 6 31.52 -1.59 24.27
N SER A 7 32.58 -2.27 23.82
CA SER A 7 32.71 -2.86 22.49
C SER A 7 31.71 -3.99 22.25
N LYS A 8 31.53 -4.89 23.23
CA LYS A 8 30.51 -5.95 23.20
C LYS A 8 29.10 -5.39 23.16
N ARG A 9 28.79 -4.35 23.93
CA ARG A 9 27.48 -3.67 23.92
C ARG A 9 27.20 -3.01 22.57
N LYS A 10 28.20 -2.35 21.97
CA LYS A 10 28.10 -1.80 20.60
C LYS A 10 27.81 -2.90 19.58
N GLN A 11 28.52 -4.03 19.66
CA GLN A 11 28.31 -5.17 18.75
C GLN A 11 26.89 -5.75 18.86
N ARG A 12 26.36 -5.88 20.08
CA ARG A 12 24.97 -6.35 20.31
C ARG A 12 23.94 -5.41 19.67
N ARG A 13 24.12 -4.09 19.82
CA ARG A 13 23.27 -3.07 19.18
C ARG A 13 23.33 -3.15 17.66
N LEU A 14 24.53 -3.28 17.08
CA LEU A 14 24.68 -3.42 15.63
C LEU A 14 23.95 -4.66 15.10
N LYS A 15 24.10 -5.81 15.77
CA LYS A 15 23.37 -7.04 15.43
C LYS A 15 21.85 -6.86 15.54
N ALA A 16 21.36 -6.19 16.59
CA ALA A 16 19.93 -5.93 16.77
C ALA A 16 19.37 -5.01 15.66
N ASN A 17 20.07 -3.92 15.34
CA ASN A 17 19.68 -3.02 14.26
C ASN A 17 19.69 -3.73 12.90
N GLY A 18 20.65 -4.64 12.66
CA GLY A 18 20.68 -5.46 11.45
C GLY A 18 19.43 -6.34 11.31
N ARG A 19 19.02 -6.99 12.40
CA ARG A 19 17.78 -7.81 12.41
C ARG A 19 16.53 -6.96 12.17
N GLU A 20 16.44 -5.79 12.79
CA GLU A 20 15.26 -4.93 12.58
C GLU A 20 15.19 -4.40 11.16
N ARG A 21 16.32 -4.04 10.55
CA ARG A 21 16.35 -3.71 9.11
C ARG A 21 15.85 -4.86 8.26
N GLN A 22 16.30 -6.09 8.52
CA GLN A 22 15.83 -7.27 7.77
C GLN A 22 14.33 -7.50 7.93
N ARG A 23 13.80 -7.34 9.16
CA ARG A 23 12.37 -7.43 9.44
C ARG A 23 11.58 -6.38 8.64
N MET A 24 12.08 -5.14 8.62
CA MET A 24 11.47 -4.04 7.89
C MET A 24 11.54 -4.23 6.37
N HIS A 25 12.62 -4.83 5.84
CA HIS A 25 12.70 -5.23 4.43
C HIS A 25 11.58 -6.21 4.08
N GLY A 26 11.41 -7.29 4.86
CA GLY A 26 10.32 -8.24 4.64
C GLY A 26 8.92 -7.61 4.69
N LEU A 27 8.69 -6.64 5.58
CA LEU A 27 7.43 -5.90 5.61
C LEU A 27 7.23 -5.01 4.37
N ASN A 28 8.27 -4.35 3.89
CA ASN A 28 8.20 -3.52 2.70
C ASN A 28 7.96 -4.37 1.45
N ASP A 29 8.60 -5.54 1.36
CA ASP A 29 8.42 -6.49 0.26
C ASP A 29 6.98 -7.01 0.22
N ALA A 30 6.41 -7.38 1.37
CA ALA A 30 4.99 -7.76 1.47
C ALA A 30 4.04 -6.63 1.04
N LEU A 31 4.37 -5.38 1.39
CA LEU A 31 3.58 -4.22 0.97
C LEU A 31 3.71 -3.96 -0.55
N ASP A 32 4.87 -4.23 -1.14
CA ASP A 32 5.07 -4.16 -2.59
C ASP A 32 4.32 -5.28 -3.32
N VAL A 33 4.24 -6.49 -2.76
CA VAL A 33 3.35 -7.55 -3.26
C VAL A 33 1.89 -7.09 -3.22
N LEU A 34 1.44 -6.51 -2.12
CA LEU A 34 0.06 -5.99 -2.00
C LEU A 34 -0.25 -4.98 -3.12
N ARG A 35 0.69 -4.08 -3.46
CA ARG A 35 0.53 -3.10 -4.55
C ARG A 35 0.31 -3.74 -5.92
N GLN A 36 0.75 -4.96 -6.16
CA GLN A 36 0.52 -5.64 -7.44
C GLN A 36 -0.96 -6.04 -7.63
N TYR A 37 -1.70 -6.23 -6.54
CA TYR A 37 -3.11 -6.62 -6.56
C TYR A 37 -4.08 -5.47 -6.39
N ILE A 38 -3.60 -4.28 -6.06
CA ILE A 38 -4.43 -3.09 -5.94
C ILE A 38 -4.64 -2.50 -7.35
N PRO A 39 -5.89 -2.16 -7.73
CA PRO A 39 -6.14 -1.50 -9.01
C PRO A 39 -5.32 -0.21 -9.07
N ILE A 40 -4.66 0.02 -10.22
CA ILE A 40 -3.95 1.27 -10.59
C ILE A 40 -2.48 1.34 -10.13
N THR A 41 -2.06 0.68 -9.05
CA THR A 41 -0.64 0.72 -8.63
C THR A 41 0.32 -0.12 -9.49
N ALA A 42 -0.18 -1.05 -10.30
CA ALA A 42 0.66 -1.86 -11.19
C ALA A 42 1.26 -1.05 -12.35
N GLN A 43 0.63 0.06 -12.75
CA GLN A 43 1.05 0.88 -13.90
C GLN A 43 1.41 2.33 -13.52
N HIS A 44 1.13 2.74 -12.28
CA HIS A 44 1.29 4.12 -11.83
C HIS A 44 2.17 4.25 -10.59
N GLN A 45 2.51 5.51 -10.28
CA GLN A 45 3.36 5.93 -9.16
C GLN A 45 3.16 5.14 -7.87
N LYS A 46 4.26 4.80 -7.20
CA LYS A 46 4.26 4.10 -5.91
C LYS A 46 3.52 4.93 -4.85
N LEU A 47 2.35 4.46 -4.43
CA LEU A 47 1.58 5.07 -3.35
C LEU A 47 2.30 4.99 -2.01
N SER A 48 2.04 5.97 -1.14
CA SER A 48 2.50 5.95 0.25
C SER A 48 1.97 4.70 0.99
N LYS A 49 2.61 4.32 2.11
CA LYS A 49 2.20 3.13 2.88
C LYS A 49 0.73 3.21 3.31
N ILE A 50 0.31 4.37 3.79
CA ILE A 50 -1.06 4.60 4.25
C ILE A 50 -2.07 4.58 3.11
N GLU A 51 -1.75 5.20 1.97
CA GLU A 51 -2.65 5.19 0.81
C GLU A 51 -2.77 3.79 0.21
N THR A 52 -1.68 3.02 0.19
CA THR A 52 -1.70 1.60 -0.24
C THR A 52 -2.69 0.80 0.62
N LEU A 53 -2.61 0.93 1.95
CA LEU A 53 -3.49 0.21 2.87
C LEU A 53 -4.96 0.66 2.76
N ARG A 54 -5.21 1.97 2.63
CA ARG A 54 -6.56 2.52 2.46
C ARG A 54 -7.18 2.05 1.15
N LEU A 55 -6.43 2.14 0.05
CA LEU A 55 -6.91 1.72 -1.26
C LEU A 55 -7.16 0.20 -1.31
N ALA A 56 -6.29 -0.62 -0.70
CA ALA A 56 -6.52 -2.07 -0.57
C ALA A 56 -7.83 -2.37 0.17
N ARG A 57 -8.07 -1.71 1.31
CA ARG A 57 -9.31 -1.85 2.07
C ARG A 57 -10.53 -1.47 1.23
N ASN A 58 -10.47 -0.33 0.55
CA ASN A 58 -11.57 0.14 -0.29
C ASN A 58 -11.84 -0.81 -1.45
N TYR A 59 -10.79 -1.37 -2.05
CA TYR A 59 -10.92 -2.35 -3.12
C TYR A 59 -11.60 -3.64 -2.67
N ILE A 60 -11.22 -4.17 -1.49
CA ILE A 60 -11.90 -5.33 -0.90
C ILE A 60 -13.41 -5.04 -0.72
N LEU A 61 -13.77 -3.87 -0.18
CA LEU A 61 -15.17 -3.49 0.01
C LEU A 61 -15.93 -3.37 -1.32
N ALA A 62 -15.29 -2.82 -2.35
CA ALA A 62 -15.89 -2.70 -3.67
C ALA A 62 -16.14 -4.09 -4.28
N LEU A 63 -15.17 -5.01 -4.20
CA LEU A 63 -15.34 -6.39 -4.65
C LEU A 63 -16.44 -7.12 -3.87
N GLN A 64 -16.51 -6.96 -2.55
CA GLN A 64 -17.58 -7.53 -1.73
C GLN A 64 -18.96 -7.04 -2.17
N ARG A 65 -19.09 -5.74 -2.47
CA ARG A 65 -20.33 -5.16 -2.98
C ARG A 65 -20.73 -5.78 -4.32
N ILE A 66 -19.79 -5.92 -5.26
CA ILE A 66 -20.02 -6.55 -6.56
C ILE A 66 -20.54 -7.98 -6.40
N LEU A 67 -19.94 -8.76 -5.49
CA LEU A 67 -20.37 -10.13 -5.20
C LEU A 67 -21.78 -10.17 -4.59
N GLN A 68 -22.13 -9.20 -3.75
CA GLN A 68 -23.45 -9.13 -3.09
C GLN A 68 -24.57 -8.69 -4.03
N THR A 69 -24.32 -7.69 -4.89
CA THR A 69 -25.32 -7.14 -5.81
C THR A 69 -25.40 -7.91 -7.12
N GLY A 70 -24.37 -8.69 -7.44
CA GLY A 70 -24.21 -9.33 -8.76
C GLY A 70 -24.04 -8.33 -9.90
N GLN A 71 -23.76 -7.06 -9.59
CA GLN A 71 -23.69 -5.97 -10.56
C GLN A 71 -22.46 -5.08 -10.28
N PRO A 72 -21.64 -4.77 -11.30
CA PRO A 72 -20.52 -3.86 -11.14
C PRO A 72 -21.02 -2.41 -10.91
N PRO A 73 -20.36 -1.62 -10.03
CA PRO A 73 -20.65 -0.20 -9.91
C PRO A 73 -20.32 0.54 -11.21
N SER A 74 -20.97 1.68 -11.45
CA SER A 74 -20.54 2.55 -12.55
C SER A 74 -19.09 3.01 -12.36
N PRO A 75 -18.35 3.35 -13.44
CA PRO A 75 -16.94 3.77 -13.32
C PRO A 75 -16.74 4.94 -12.34
N LEU A 76 -17.68 5.87 -12.29
CA LEU A 76 -17.64 7.01 -11.37
C LEU A 76 -17.86 6.58 -9.91
N GLU A 77 -18.84 5.72 -9.65
CA GLU A 77 -19.08 5.18 -8.31
C GLU A 77 -17.89 4.34 -7.84
N TYR A 78 -17.29 3.56 -8.74
CA TYR A 78 -16.11 2.77 -8.46
C TYR A 78 -14.91 3.65 -8.12
N ALA A 79 -14.65 4.71 -8.90
CA ALA A 79 -13.61 5.69 -8.63
C ALA A 79 -13.80 6.35 -7.26
N HIS A 80 -15.03 6.79 -6.98
CA HIS A 80 -15.38 7.39 -5.70
C HIS A 80 -15.12 6.44 -4.54
N GLN A 81 -15.62 5.19 -4.61
CA GLN A 81 -15.41 4.16 -3.59
C GLN A 81 -13.93 3.89 -3.33
N LEU A 82 -13.11 3.78 -4.37
CA LEU A 82 -11.68 3.55 -4.24
C LEU A 82 -10.94 4.76 -3.61
N SER A 83 -11.37 5.98 -3.94
CA SER A 83 -10.71 7.22 -3.51
C SER A 83 -10.93 7.62 -2.04
N ILE A 84 -11.83 6.95 -1.32
CA ILE A 84 -12.21 7.35 0.05
C ILE A 84 -10.98 7.40 0.96
N GLY A 85 -10.72 8.59 1.52
CA GLY A 85 -9.63 8.82 2.47
C GLY A 85 -8.23 8.87 1.84
N LEU A 86 -8.12 8.97 0.51
CA LEU A 86 -6.85 9.21 -0.18
C LEU A 86 -6.58 10.70 -0.36
N SER A 87 -5.35 11.06 -0.71
CA SER A 87 -5.01 12.45 -1.01
C SER A 87 -5.73 12.93 -2.27
N GLN A 88 -5.92 14.25 -2.40
CA GLN A 88 -6.57 14.83 -3.58
C GLN A 88 -5.85 14.44 -4.89
N THR A 89 -4.52 14.37 -4.87
CA THR A 89 -3.72 13.94 -6.03
C THR A 89 -4.05 12.51 -6.42
N THR A 90 -4.10 11.60 -5.45
CA THR A 90 -4.45 10.19 -5.69
C THR A 90 -5.90 10.05 -6.16
N THR A 91 -6.83 10.79 -5.55
CA THR A 91 -8.25 10.83 -5.97
C THR A 91 -8.40 11.28 -7.42
N ASN A 92 -7.70 12.35 -7.82
CA ASN A 92 -7.72 12.85 -9.19
C ASN A 92 -7.16 11.82 -10.16
N MET A 93 -6.05 11.16 -9.82
CA MET A 93 -5.48 10.08 -10.63
C MET A 93 -6.47 8.93 -10.85
N LEU A 94 -7.14 8.47 -9.79
CA LEU A 94 -8.15 7.41 -9.88
C LEU A 94 -9.32 7.82 -10.78
N ALA A 95 -9.80 9.06 -10.63
CA ALA A 95 -10.89 9.59 -11.44
C ALA A 95 -10.50 9.67 -12.92
N THR A 96 -9.31 10.19 -13.25
CA THR A 96 -8.84 10.27 -14.63
C THR A 96 -8.70 8.89 -15.26
N LEU A 97 -8.06 7.93 -14.57
CA LEU A 97 -7.84 6.60 -15.14
C LEU A 97 -9.16 5.89 -15.43
N LEU A 98 -10.10 5.93 -14.50
CA LEU A 98 -11.39 5.27 -14.65
C LEU A 98 -12.32 6.00 -15.65
N GLN A 99 -12.10 7.29 -15.90
CA GLN A 99 -12.80 8.03 -16.96
C GLN A 99 -12.19 7.82 -18.35
N VAL A 100 -10.88 7.56 -18.45
CA VAL A 100 -10.18 7.31 -19.73
C VAL A 100 -10.53 5.94 -20.32
N TYR A 101 -10.93 4.95 -19.52
CA TYR A 101 -11.46 3.65 -20.01
C TYR A 101 -12.83 3.74 -20.73
N LYS A 102 -13.28 4.93 -21.15
CA LYS A 102 -14.59 5.18 -21.77
C LYS A 102 -14.56 5.36 -23.30
N HIS A 103 -13.57 4.82 -24.01
CA HIS A 103 -13.52 4.86 -25.48
C HIS A 103 -13.45 3.47 -26.09
#